data_AF-A0ABD0J7F5-F1
#
_entry.id   AF-A0ABD0J7F5-F1
#
_cell.length_a   1.000
_cell.length_b   1.000
_cell.length_c   1.000
_cell.angle_alpha   90.00
_cell.angle_beta   90.00
_cell.angle_gamma   90.00
#
_symmetry.space_group_name_H-M   'P 1'
#
loop_
_entity.id
_entity.type
_entity.pdbx_description
1 polymer ?
#
loop_
_entity_poly.entity_id
_entity_poly.type
_entity_poly.pdbx_seq_one_letter_code
_entity_poly.pdbx_strand_id
1 'polypeptide(L)'
;MVPLLKESSIQKILERPHYEHGQDWYGLGFDVQDWGKTWGHTGAMEGTCGTVQCHHSGLAWAFLLNAWAVDMDLDGVVKLALSSVSELAPFSSNLVLTSSNGSHVQTQDGTQLVMICIRLEAVADTVAAKRSVGYKLVWIGVNDADVKSKPLTFNLIFSQAADDCDRILLFGINVSDVKEALSEKAKDGFEAELVTTFVNEGQLQSLVLLSQTNRGILVEVEVATEATEYVHLLARRRKCAFQVVSQCVTQWEGELLVSAVMERDKSSSPALSPSTRQQDSSCEECPQRSVPVTASSSSSCHAVSHRLFPQSSDASQACTSSELLCGRLKGSLVYEAAWSHTQHSSGTLPSVSRDLPKKRRCSGKRDKSIDFSGRSVQPMDTSPTLPHKKRLQAMSWVQITPESFLAELRRQARRSCSLQDVHFYMVDGKPFVSGAWLPSDQPNCYHRTGLSRFGLLPALAEAAAANVHLRFICQYVEEGALCHAVFWEAVKEV
;
A
#
# COMPACT_ATOMS: atom_id res chain seq x y z
N MET A 1 6.50 -39.95 -30.47
CA MET A 1 5.98 -39.83 -29.09
C MET A 1 4.47 -40.02 -29.18
N VAL A 2 3.87 -40.96 -28.44
CA VAL A 2 2.40 -41.09 -28.39
C VAL A 2 1.91 -40.16 -27.27
N PRO A 3 1.04 -39.17 -27.55
CA PRO A 3 0.57 -38.24 -26.52
C PRO A 3 -0.28 -38.97 -25.48
N LEU A 4 -0.05 -38.67 -24.19
CA LEU A 4 -0.78 -39.26 -23.06
C LEU A 4 -2.27 -38.91 -23.09
N LEU A 5 -2.61 -37.73 -23.60
CA LEU A 5 -3.98 -37.24 -23.76
C LEU A 5 -4.20 -36.73 -25.18
N LYS A 6 -5.44 -36.87 -25.67
CA LYS A 6 -5.86 -36.22 -26.92
C LYS A 6 -6.01 -34.73 -26.68
N GLU A 7 -5.74 -33.91 -27.70
CA GLU A 7 -5.90 -32.45 -27.62
C GLU A 7 -7.33 -32.05 -27.21
N SER A 8 -8.35 -32.74 -27.72
CA SER A 8 -9.74 -32.51 -27.33
C SER A 8 -10.06 -32.85 -25.87
N SER A 9 -9.27 -33.74 -25.24
CA SER A 9 -9.37 -34.00 -23.80
C SER A 9 -8.77 -32.85 -23.00
N ILE A 10 -7.63 -32.31 -23.46
CA ILE A 10 -6.98 -31.15 -22.82
C ILE A 10 -7.90 -29.93 -22.89
N GLN A 11 -8.50 -29.65 -24.06
CA GLN A 11 -9.45 -28.55 -24.21
C GLN A 11 -10.61 -28.63 -23.22
N LYS A 12 -11.17 -29.83 -22.99
CA LYS A 12 -12.24 -30.04 -22.01
C LYS A 12 -11.78 -29.87 -20.57
N ILE A 13 -10.54 -30.23 -20.26
CA ILE A 13 -9.95 -30.04 -18.92
C ILE A 13 -9.79 -28.55 -18.63
N LEU A 14 -9.43 -27.75 -19.64
CA LEU A 14 -9.19 -26.32 -19.50
C LEU A 14 -10.43 -25.46 -19.81
N GLU A 15 -11.56 -26.06 -20.19
CA GLU A 15 -12.74 -25.34 -20.63
C GLU A 15 -13.31 -24.47 -19.50
N ARG A 16 -13.64 -23.22 -19.82
CA ARG A 16 -14.26 -22.31 -18.84
C ARG A 16 -15.70 -22.73 -18.55
N PRO A 17 -16.06 -22.96 -17.27
CA PRO A 17 -17.44 -23.24 -16.90
C PRO A 17 -18.38 -22.09 -17.31
N HIS A 18 -19.60 -22.40 -17.76
CA HIS A 18 -20.53 -21.38 -18.29
C HIS A 18 -20.97 -20.31 -17.27
N TYR A 19 -20.85 -20.60 -15.98
CA TYR A 19 -21.18 -19.66 -14.90
C TYR A 19 -19.99 -18.80 -14.48
N GLU A 20 -18.78 -19.08 -14.98
CA GLU A 20 -17.60 -18.28 -14.68
C GLU A 20 -17.51 -17.07 -15.61
N HIS A 21 -17.24 -15.92 -15.01
CA HIS A 21 -17.17 -14.63 -15.68
C HIS A 21 -15.87 -13.95 -15.25
N GLY A 22 -14.80 -14.21 -15.99
CA GLY A 22 -13.47 -13.72 -15.66
C GLY A 22 -12.44 -14.12 -16.70
N GLN A 23 -11.25 -13.51 -16.58
CA GLN A 23 -10.07 -13.89 -17.36
C GLN A 23 -9.45 -15.20 -16.84
N ASP A 24 -9.73 -15.51 -15.57
CA ASP A 24 -9.24 -16.68 -14.85
C ASP A 24 -10.43 -17.54 -14.42
N TRP A 25 -10.24 -18.85 -14.37
CA TRP A 25 -11.24 -19.82 -13.91
C TRP A 25 -10.59 -21.11 -13.43
N TYR A 26 -11.35 -21.93 -12.72
CA TYR A 26 -10.92 -23.27 -12.34
C TYR A 26 -11.41 -24.30 -13.35
N GLY A 27 -10.47 -24.94 -14.05
CA GLY A 27 -10.71 -26.09 -14.91
C GLY A 27 -10.81 -27.39 -14.10
N LEU A 28 -10.69 -28.54 -14.78
CA LEU A 28 -10.67 -29.85 -14.13
C LEU A 28 -9.30 -30.12 -13.48
N GLY A 29 -9.09 -29.53 -12.29
CA GLY A 29 -7.86 -29.69 -11.49
C GLY A 29 -6.74 -28.73 -11.86
N PHE A 30 -7.05 -27.66 -12.60
CA PHE A 30 -6.10 -26.63 -13.00
C PHE A 30 -6.69 -25.24 -12.75
N ASP A 31 -5.87 -24.35 -12.22
CA ASP A 31 -6.09 -22.91 -12.28
C ASP A 31 -5.75 -22.47 -13.71
N VAL A 32 -6.76 -21.99 -14.43
CA VAL A 32 -6.62 -21.53 -15.81
C VAL A 32 -6.67 -20.00 -15.81
N GLN A 33 -5.67 -19.38 -16.41
CA GLN A 33 -5.43 -17.95 -16.36
C GLN A 33 -5.31 -17.35 -17.77
N ASP A 34 -5.35 -16.02 -17.86
CA ASP A 34 -5.05 -15.25 -19.08
C ASP A 34 -5.91 -15.65 -20.29
N TRP A 35 -7.22 -15.85 -20.08
CA TRP A 35 -8.13 -16.33 -21.12
C TRP A 35 -7.78 -17.73 -21.66
N GLY A 36 -7.18 -18.58 -20.83
CA GLY A 36 -6.84 -19.96 -21.18
C GLY A 36 -5.48 -20.10 -21.85
N LYS A 37 -4.68 -19.03 -21.85
CA LYS A 37 -3.31 -19.04 -22.37
C LYS A 37 -2.34 -19.69 -21.42
N THR A 38 -2.63 -19.67 -20.13
CA THR A 38 -1.81 -20.26 -19.08
C THR A 38 -2.68 -21.14 -18.21
N TRP A 39 -2.13 -22.26 -17.73
CA TRP A 39 -2.84 -23.13 -16.81
C TRP A 39 -1.84 -23.88 -15.93
N GLY A 40 -2.23 -24.15 -14.69
CA GLY A 40 -1.33 -24.77 -13.75
C GLY A 40 -2.03 -25.19 -12.48
N HIS A 41 -1.22 -25.56 -11.50
CA HIS A 41 -1.72 -25.79 -10.16
C HIS A 41 -0.60 -25.51 -9.16
N THR A 42 -0.97 -24.89 -8.05
CA THR A 42 -0.09 -24.69 -6.90
C THR A 42 -0.60 -25.57 -5.77
N GLY A 43 0.32 -26.26 -5.10
CA GLY A 43 -0.01 -27.17 -4.02
C GLY A 43 1.04 -27.13 -2.93
N ALA A 44 0.58 -27.31 -1.69
CA ALA A 44 1.43 -27.37 -0.53
C ALA A 44 1.01 -28.50 0.42
N MET A 45 1.99 -29.11 1.08
CA MET A 45 1.83 -30.03 2.18
C MET A 45 2.89 -29.76 3.24
N GLU A 46 2.81 -30.40 4.39
CA GLU A 46 3.78 -30.19 5.46
C GLU A 46 5.21 -30.46 4.96
N GLY A 47 6.07 -29.44 5.05
CA GLY A 47 7.47 -29.52 4.63
C GLY A 47 7.73 -29.43 3.12
N THR A 48 6.73 -29.34 2.25
CA THR A 48 6.95 -29.15 0.80
C THR A 48 5.85 -28.32 0.14
N CYS A 49 6.23 -27.52 -0.85
CA CYS A 49 5.27 -26.84 -1.70
C CYS A 49 5.79 -26.75 -3.13
N GLY A 50 4.91 -26.46 -4.07
CA GLY A 50 5.33 -26.25 -5.44
C GLY A 50 4.21 -25.73 -6.33
N THR A 51 4.62 -25.27 -7.49
CA THR A 51 3.71 -24.88 -8.55
C THR A 51 4.16 -25.49 -9.86
N VAL A 52 3.20 -25.90 -10.67
CA VAL A 52 3.43 -26.30 -12.05
C VAL A 52 2.55 -25.42 -12.92
N GLN A 53 3.14 -24.79 -13.93
CA GLN A 53 2.41 -24.00 -14.92
C GLN A 53 2.81 -24.38 -16.32
N CYS A 54 1.85 -24.24 -17.23
CA CYS A 54 1.97 -24.47 -18.65
C CYS A 54 1.48 -23.23 -19.39
N HIS A 55 2.17 -22.85 -20.44
CA HIS A 55 1.78 -21.80 -21.37
C HIS A 55 1.34 -22.43 -22.70
N HIS A 56 0.40 -21.80 -23.40
CA HIS A 56 -0.15 -22.30 -24.67
C HIS A 56 0.88 -22.46 -25.79
N SER A 57 2.05 -21.84 -25.66
CA SER A 57 3.20 -22.06 -26.57
C SER A 57 3.83 -23.46 -26.42
N GLY A 58 3.44 -24.23 -25.40
CA GLY A 58 3.99 -25.55 -25.08
C GLY A 58 5.10 -25.53 -24.03
N LEU A 59 5.45 -24.37 -23.48
CA LEU A 59 6.39 -24.28 -22.38
C LEU A 59 5.73 -24.60 -21.05
N ALA A 60 6.47 -25.32 -20.20
CA ALA A 60 6.02 -25.68 -18.87
C ALA A 60 7.14 -25.43 -17.85
N TRP A 61 6.73 -25.11 -16.63
CA TRP A 61 7.58 -24.75 -15.51
C TRP A 61 7.11 -25.54 -14.30
N ALA A 62 8.06 -25.99 -13.50
CA ALA A 62 7.79 -26.54 -12.19
C ALA A 62 8.74 -25.91 -11.19
N PHE A 63 8.20 -25.37 -10.11
CA PHE A 63 8.98 -24.95 -8.97
C PHE A 63 8.60 -25.85 -7.80
N LEU A 64 9.57 -26.61 -7.29
CA LEU A 64 9.38 -27.56 -6.20
C LEU A 64 10.31 -27.18 -5.06
N LEU A 65 9.73 -27.00 -3.88
CA LEU A 65 10.43 -26.52 -2.70
C LEU A 65 10.21 -27.48 -1.54
N ASN A 66 11.28 -27.85 -0.84
CA ASN A 66 11.25 -28.62 0.40
C ASN A 66 11.15 -27.70 1.64
N ALA A 67 10.34 -26.67 1.51
CA ALA A 67 10.02 -25.70 2.54
C ALA A 67 8.62 -25.16 2.27
N TRP A 68 8.07 -24.42 3.23
CA TRP A 68 6.80 -23.75 3.07
C TRP A 68 6.97 -22.42 2.34
N ALA A 69 6.06 -22.11 1.42
CA ALA A 69 5.89 -20.81 0.81
C ALA A 69 4.40 -20.56 0.57
N VAL A 70 3.99 -19.30 0.51
CA VAL A 70 2.60 -18.94 0.21
C VAL A 70 2.32 -19.10 -1.29
N ASP A 71 1.11 -19.52 -1.65
CA ASP A 71 0.74 -19.80 -3.04
C ASP A 71 1.01 -18.61 -3.98
N MET A 72 0.77 -17.40 -3.49
CA MET A 72 1.04 -16.16 -4.23
C MET A 72 2.52 -15.97 -4.59
N ASP A 73 3.43 -16.43 -3.73
CA ASP A 73 4.85 -16.34 -4.00
C ASP A 73 5.29 -17.40 -5.00
N LEU A 74 4.74 -18.60 -4.91
CA LEU A 74 5.02 -19.70 -5.84
C LEU A 74 4.59 -19.33 -7.25
N ASP A 75 3.34 -18.90 -7.41
CA ASP A 75 2.81 -18.35 -8.66
C ASP A 75 3.63 -17.14 -9.13
N GLY A 76 3.89 -16.20 -8.22
CA GLY A 76 4.60 -14.97 -8.52
C GLY A 76 6.04 -15.16 -9.00
N VAL A 77 6.77 -16.16 -8.49
CA VAL A 77 8.11 -16.53 -8.99
C VAL A 77 8.06 -16.95 -10.45
N VAL A 78 7.09 -17.78 -10.83
CA VAL A 78 6.92 -18.24 -12.22
C VAL A 78 6.54 -17.06 -13.11
N LYS A 79 5.57 -16.24 -12.68
CA LYS A 79 5.13 -15.03 -13.41
C LYS A 79 6.29 -14.05 -13.63
N LEU A 80 7.16 -13.86 -12.64
CA LEU A 80 8.34 -13.01 -12.76
C LEU A 80 9.43 -13.59 -13.65
N ALA A 81 9.66 -14.90 -13.59
CA ALA A 81 10.58 -15.55 -14.51
C ALA A 81 10.09 -15.40 -15.96
N LEU A 82 8.79 -15.60 -16.19
CA LEU A 82 8.15 -15.43 -17.49
C LEU A 82 8.20 -14.00 -18.03
N SER A 83 8.03 -12.99 -17.17
CA SER A 83 8.07 -11.59 -17.59
C SER A 83 9.44 -11.15 -18.11
N SER A 84 10.52 -11.88 -17.79
CA SER A 84 11.85 -11.62 -18.31
C SER A 84 12.05 -12.07 -19.77
N VAL A 85 11.12 -12.85 -20.33
CA VAL A 85 11.17 -13.34 -21.72
C VAL A 85 10.00 -12.76 -22.50
N SER A 86 10.26 -11.72 -23.28
CA SER A 86 9.22 -10.93 -23.99
C SER A 86 8.23 -11.76 -24.82
N GLU A 87 8.69 -12.86 -25.42
CA GLU A 87 7.88 -13.77 -26.26
C GLU A 87 6.93 -14.67 -25.46
N LEU A 88 7.20 -14.82 -24.16
CA LEU A 88 6.53 -15.75 -23.26
C LEU A 88 5.82 -15.05 -22.12
N ALA A 89 5.90 -13.72 -22.06
CA ALA A 89 5.38 -12.95 -20.96
C ALA A 89 3.85 -12.84 -21.10
N PRO A 90 3.05 -13.57 -20.30
CA PRO A 90 1.64 -13.21 -20.12
C PRO A 90 1.48 -11.78 -19.59
N PHE A 91 2.49 -11.25 -18.89
CA PHE A 91 2.52 -9.91 -18.29
C PHE A 91 3.27 -8.84 -19.13
N SER A 92 3.34 -9.02 -20.44
CA SER A 92 4.15 -8.18 -21.34
C SER A 92 3.56 -6.77 -21.56
N SER A 93 4.12 -5.78 -20.85
CA SER A 93 4.46 -4.41 -21.33
C SER A 93 4.77 -3.47 -20.18
N ASN A 94 4.15 -3.69 -19.02
CA ASN A 94 4.07 -2.70 -17.95
C ASN A 94 5.08 -2.87 -16.81
N LEU A 95 5.66 -4.08 -16.66
CA LEU A 95 6.68 -4.37 -15.66
C LEU A 95 8.08 -4.28 -16.27
N VAL A 96 8.91 -3.40 -15.72
CA VAL A 96 10.32 -3.28 -16.13
C VAL A 96 11.21 -3.50 -14.91
N LEU A 97 11.93 -4.62 -14.94
CA LEU A 97 12.93 -4.96 -13.93
C LEU A 97 14.24 -4.26 -14.29
N THR A 98 14.65 -3.25 -13.51
CA THR A 98 15.97 -2.63 -13.70
C THR A 98 16.95 -3.18 -12.67
N SER A 99 18.15 -3.55 -13.11
CA SER A 99 19.15 -4.19 -12.26
C SER A 99 19.87 -3.23 -11.30
N SER A 100 19.77 -1.91 -11.51
CA SER A 100 20.58 -0.92 -10.77
C SER A 100 19.80 0.01 -9.84
N ASN A 101 18.53 0.34 -10.14
CA ASN A 101 17.77 1.39 -9.44
C ASN A 101 16.33 0.96 -9.09
N GLY A 102 16.15 -0.28 -8.66
CA GLY A 102 14.85 -0.79 -8.24
C GLY A 102 13.97 -1.28 -9.39
N SER A 103 12.75 -1.68 -9.06
CA SER A 103 11.74 -2.13 -10.05
C SER A 103 10.75 -1.01 -10.32
N HIS A 104 10.23 -0.94 -11.55
CA HIS A 104 9.11 -0.06 -11.81
C HIS A 104 7.98 -0.75 -12.58
N VAL A 105 6.77 -0.25 -12.33
CA VAL A 105 5.53 -0.68 -12.97
C VAL A 105 4.79 0.56 -13.43
N GLN A 106 4.33 0.55 -14.68
CA GLN A 106 3.55 1.65 -15.26
C GLN A 106 2.16 1.15 -15.63
N THR A 107 1.11 1.94 -15.38
CA THR A 107 -0.25 1.61 -15.86
C THR A 107 -0.30 1.53 -17.38
N GLN A 108 -1.23 0.76 -17.92
CA GLN A 108 -1.35 0.55 -19.37
C GLN A 108 -1.63 1.86 -20.13
N ASP A 109 -2.39 2.77 -19.52
CA ASP A 109 -2.65 4.11 -20.04
C ASP A 109 -1.48 5.10 -19.85
N GLY A 110 -0.41 4.68 -19.15
CA GLY A 110 0.75 5.49 -18.83
C GLY A 110 0.54 6.54 -17.75
N THR A 111 -0.65 6.64 -17.16
CA THR A 111 -0.99 7.76 -16.25
C THR A 111 -0.38 7.63 -14.86
N GLN A 112 -0.02 6.43 -14.41
CA GLN A 112 0.66 6.20 -13.14
C GLN A 112 1.95 5.39 -13.33
N LEU A 113 3.00 5.78 -12.60
CA LEU A 113 4.28 5.09 -12.53
C LEU A 113 4.63 4.81 -11.06
N VAL A 114 4.81 3.53 -10.73
CA VAL A 114 5.22 3.05 -9.41
C VAL A 114 6.67 2.61 -9.47
N MET A 115 7.52 3.12 -8.58
CA MET A 115 8.93 2.75 -8.46
C MET A 115 9.21 2.23 -7.05
N ILE A 116 9.93 1.11 -6.94
CA ILE A 116 10.04 0.32 -5.71
C ILE A 116 11.50 0.07 -5.38
N CYS A 117 11.84 0.14 -4.08
CA CYS A 117 13.20 -0.07 -3.56
C CYS A 117 14.25 0.89 -4.16
N ILE A 118 13.89 2.17 -4.30
CA ILE A 118 14.80 3.23 -4.74
C ILE A 118 15.76 3.56 -3.60
N ARG A 119 17.07 3.53 -3.85
CA ARG A 119 18.08 3.85 -2.84
C ARG A 119 18.06 5.34 -2.49
N LEU A 120 18.41 5.67 -1.24
CA LEU A 120 18.46 7.03 -0.71
C LEU A 120 19.14 8.02 -1.68
N GLU A 121 20.33 7.67 -2.16
CA GLU A 121 21.15 8.49 -3.05
C GLU A 121 20.50 8.76 -4.42
N ALA A 122 19.54 7.94 -4.84
CA ALA A 122 18.89 8.04 -6.14
C ALA A 122 17.52 8.75 -6.08
N VAL A 123 16.97 9.03 -4.89
CA VAL A 123 15.59 9.56 -4.76
C VAL A 123 15.45 10.92 -5.42
N ALA A 124 16.32 11.89 -5.08
CA ALA A 124 16.23 13.26 -5.60
C ALA A 124 16.37 13.30 -7.13
N ASP A 125 17.36 12.60 -7.67
CA ASP A 125 17.59 12.50 -9.12
C ASP A 125 16.43 11.80 -9.83
N THR A 126 15.86 10.75 -9.23
CA THR A 126 14.69 10.05 -9.78
C THR A 126 13.49 10.98 -9.85
N VAL A 127 13.20 11.73 -8.78
CA VAL A 127 12.08 12.67 -8.74
C VAL A 127 12.27 13.77 -9.79
N ALA A 128 13.46 14.35 -9.90
CA ALA A 128 13.77 15.36 -10.91
C ALA A 128 13.64 14.83 -12.34
N ALA A 129 14.18 13.63 -12.61
CA ALA A 129 14.10 12.98 -13.92
C ALA A 129 12.65 12.72 -14.33
N LYS A 130 11.81 12.20 -13.42
CA LYS A 130 10.39 11.94 -13.72
C LYS A 130 9.59 13.23 -13.89
N ARG A 131 9.88 14.27 -13.11
CA ARG A 131 9.30 15.60 -13.32
C ARG A 131 9.58 16.16 -14.71
N SER A 132 10.79 15.96 -15.24
CA SER A 132 11.17 16.45 -16.57
C SER A 132 10.37 15.83 -17.73
N VAL A 133 9.77 14.66 -17.51
CA VAL A 133 8.92 13.95 -18.49
C VAL A 133 7.44 14.00 -18.13
N GLY A 134 7.03 14.95 -17.28
CA GLY A 134 5.62 15.26 -17.00
C GLY A 134 4.97 14.47 -15.86
N TYR A 135 5.71 13.63 -15.14
CA TYR A 135 5.20 12.93 -13.96
C TYR A 135 5.31 13.79 -12.71
N LYS A 136 4.27 13.80 -11.88
CA LYS A 136 4.28 14.43 -10.55
C LYS A 136 4.37 13.36 -9.46
N LEU A 137 5.24 13.55 -8.47
CA LEU A 137 5.32 12.67 -7.30
C LEU A 137 4.06 12.89 -6.46
N VAL A 138 3.25 11.84 -6.25
CA VAL A 138 2.00 11.92 -5.47
C VAL A 138 2.12 11.22 -4.12
N TRP A 139 3.06 10.29 -3.98
CA TRP A 139 3.32 9.61 -2.72
C TRP A 139 4.74 9.08 -2.67
N ILE A 140 5.32 9.07 -1.46
CA ILE A 140 6.63 8.51 -1.16
C ILE A 140 6.55 7.81 0.20
N GLY A 141 7.10 6.61 0.29
CA GLY A 141 7.18 5.85 1.53
C GLY A 141 8.58 5.34 1.78
N VAL A 142 8.93 5.25 3.05
CA VAL A 142 10.21 4.74 3.51
C VAL A 142 10.11 3.25 3.77
N ASN A 143 11.09 2.50 3.28
CA ASN A 143 11.29 1.09 3.56
C ASN A 143 12.36 0.94 4.64
N ASP A 144 11.95 1.08 5.90
CA ASP A 144 12.80 0.92 7.08
C ASP A 144 12.47 -0.39 7.83
N ALA A 145 12.41 -1.48 7.06
CA ALA A 145 12.31 -2.81 7.64
C ALA A 145 13.70 -3.18 8.16
N ASP A 146 13.88 -3.20 9.49
CA ASP A 146 15.09 -3.59 10.22
C ASP A 146 15.52 -5.04 9.88
N VAL A 147 16.04 -5.21 8.67
CA VAL A 147 16.72 -6.42 8.22
C VAL A 147 18.19 -6.05 8.25
N LYS A 148 18.79 -6.15 9.45
CA LYS A 148 20.23 -5.99 9.73
C LYS A 148 21.04 -6.29 8.46
N SER A 149 21.55 -5.23 7.80
CA SER A 149 22.36 -5.21 6.54
C SER A 149 21.72 -4.69 5.25
N LYS A 150 20.44 -4.29 5.21
CA LYS A 150 19.88 -3.68 3.99
C LYS A 150 20.00 -2.16 3.97
N PRO A 151 20.34 -1.54 2.83
CA PRO A 151 20.31 -0.10 2.70
C PRO A 151 18.87 0.42 2.81
N LEU A 152 18.72 1.63 3.35
CA LEU A 152 17.45 2.34 3.36
C LEU A 152 16.97 2.54 1.92
N THR A 153 15.71 2.19 1.66
CA THR A 153 15.11 2.39 0.34
C THR A 153 13.76 3.08 0.44
N PHE A 154 13.25 3.49 -0.71
CA PHE A 154 12.03 4.27 -0.84
C PHE A 154 11.16 3.69 -1.94
N ASN A 155 9.85 3.76 -1.74
CA ASN A 155 8.87 3.53 -2.79
C ASN A 155 8.31 4.88 -3.21
N LEU A 156 8.17 5.09 -4.52
CA LEU A 156 7.70 6.34 -5.11
C LEU A 156 6.51 6.04 -6.01
N ILE A 157 5.46 6.83 -5.89
CA ILE A 157 4.31 6.77 -6.80
C ILE A 157 4.21 8.12 -7.50
N PHE A 158 4.23 8.06 -8.82
CA PHE A 158 4.08 9.21 -9.69
C PHE A 158 2.79 9.13 -10.49
N SER A 159 2.21 10.28 -10.82
CA SER A 159 1.02 10.37 -11.67
C SER A 159 1.15 11.52 -12.67
N GLN A 160 0.72 11.27 -13.91
CA GLN A 160 0.45 12.29 -14.93
C GLN A 160 -0.98 12.80 -14.86
N ALA A 161 -1.90 12.01 -14.28
CA ALA A 161 -3.29 12.40 -14.04
C ALA A 161 -3.48 13.22 -12.75
N ALA A 162 -2.38 13.53 -12.04
CA ALA A 162 -2.43 14.37 -10.86
C ALA A 162 -2.98 15.75 -11.20
N ASP A 163 -3.64 16.38 -10.21
CA ASP A 163 -4.11 17.76 -10.30
C ASP A 163 -3.02 18.73 -10.79
N ASP A 164 -3.44 19.87 -11.35
CA ASP A 164 -2.52 20.89 -11.89
C ASP A 164 -1.61 21.53 -10.83
N CYS A 165 -1.76 21.15 -9.56
CA CYS A 165 -0.88 21.54 -8.46
C CYS A 165 0.58 21.17 -8.74
N ASP A 166 1.48 22.13 -8.51
CA ASP A 166 2.91 21.85 -8.49
C ASP A 166 3.27 21.14 -7.18
N ARG A 167 4.18 20.17 -7.25
CA ARG A 167 4.64 19.42 -6.07
C ARG A 167 6.16 19.45 -5.99
N ILE A 168 6.67 19.67 -4.79
CA ILE A 168 8.11 19.63 -4.49
C ILE A 168 8.39 18.70 -3.32
N LEU A 169 9.54 18.06 -3.35
CA LEU A 169 10.01 17.19 -2.29
C LEU A 169 11.12 17.90 -1.50
N LEU A 170 10.89 18.08 -0.21
CA LEU A 170 11.93 18.37 0.77
C LEU A 170 12.47 17.02 1.27
N PHE A 171 13.76 16.74 1.08
CA PHE A 171 14.32 15.40 1.31
C PHE A 171 15.58 15.44 2.18
N GLY A 172 15.66 14.52 3.15
CA GLY A 172 16.85 14.36 4.00
C GLY A 172 17.09 15.54 4.95
N ILE A 173 16.03 16.24 5.35
CA ILE A 173 16.13 17.38 6.28
C ILE A 173 16.19 16.84 7.70
N ASN A 174 17.08 17.37 8.54
CA ASN A 174 17.06 17.05 9.98
C ASN A 174 15.73 17.48 10.58
N VAL A 175 15.17 16.66 11.48
CA VAL A 175 13.86 16.95 12.09
C VAL A 175 13.79 18.31 12.78
N SER A 176 14.91 18.82 13.31
CA SER A 176 15.02 20.15 13.93
C SER A 176 14.73 21.30 12.95
N ASP A 177 15.04 21.10 11.67
CA ASP A 177 15.05 22.17 10.67
C ASP A 177 13.77 22.17 9.83
N VAL A 178 12.92 21.16 9.99
CA VAL A 178 11.69 20.98 9.19
C VAL A 178 10.74 22.17 9.36
N LYS A 179 10.51 22.64 10.59
CA LYS A 179 9.57 23.76 10.82
C LYS A 179 10.05 25.05 10.16
N GLU A 180 11.36 25.31 10.15
CA GLU A 180 11.95 26.45 9.45
C GLU A 180 11.80 26.30 7.94
N ALA A 181 12.20 25.15 7.37
CA ALA A 181 12.09 24.88 5.94
C ALA A 181 10.64 24.98 5.42
N LEU A 182 9.66 24.49 6.20
CA LEU A 182 8.25 24.63 5.89
C LEU A 182 7.80 26.09 5.93
N SER A 183 8.26 26.87 6.91
CA SER A 183 7.91 28.30 7.01
C SER A 183 8.42 29.11 5.83
N GLU A 184 9.57 28.74 5.25
CA GLU A 184 10.08 29.35 4.03
C GLU A 184 9.22 29.00 2.83
N LYS A 185 8.90 27.71 2.64
CA LYS A 185 8.08 27.25 1.51
C LYS A 185 6.62 27.70 1.57
N ALA A 186 6.10 27.93 2.77
CA ALA A 186 4.78 28.54 2.95
C ALA A 186 4.70 29.95 2.34
N LYS A 187 5.80 30.71 2.30
CA LYS A 187 5.84 32.05 1.65
C LYS A 187 5.67 31.96 0.14
N ASP A 188 6.10 30.84 -0.45
CA ASP A 188 5.97 30.52 -1.87
C ASP A 188 4.59 29.88 -2.20
N GLY A 189 3.70 29.75 -1.20
CA GLY A 189 2.36 29.18 -1.35
C GLY A 189 2.32 27.65 -1.32
N PHE A 190 3.37 26.99 -0.82
CA PHE A 190 3.38 25.54 -0.63
C PHE A 190 2.82 25.14 0.73
N GLU A 191 2.04 24.07 0.75
CA GLU A 191 1.48 23.43 1.93
C GLU A 191 1.94 21.97 1.98
N ALA A 192 2.12 21.40 3.18
CA ALA A 192 2.53 20.01 3.33
C ALA A 192 1.36 19.05 3.10
N GLU A 193 1.57 18.01 2.29
CA GLU A 193 0.59 16.93 2.08
C GLU A 193 0.99 15.64 2.82
N LEU A 194 2.29 15.37 2.88
CA LEU A 194 2.84 14.15 3.48
C LEU A 194 4.12 14.47 4.22
N VAL A 195 4.28 13.85 5.40
CA VAL A 195 5.51 13.88 6.19
C VAL A 195 5.91 12.46 6.54
N THR A 196 7.20 12.15 6.41
CA THR A 196 7.73 10.84 6.80
C THR A 196 9.08 11.02 7.45
N THR A 197 9.27 10.41 8.61
CA THR A 197 10.54 10.39 9.33
C THR A 197 11.21 9.04 9.20
N PHE A 198 12.54 9.05 9.19
CA PHE A 198 13.35 7.85 9.03
C PHE A 198 14.73 8.05 9.66
N VAL A 199 15.37 6.94 10.02
CA VAL A 199 16.72 6.97 10.57
C VAL A 199 17.72 6.69 9.46
N ASN A 200 18.68 7.58 9.29
CA ASN A 200 19.76 7.42 8.32
C ASN A 200 21.09 7.74 9.01
N GLU A 201 22.03 6.79 8.97
CA GLU A 201 23.36 6.92 9.61
C GLU A 201 23.27 7.35 11.10
N GLY A 202 22.24 6.88 11.82
CA GLY A 202 22.00 7.22 13.23
C GLY A 202 21.32 8.57 13.46
N GLN A 203 21.08 9.36 12.41
CA GLN A 203 20.38 10.63 12.49
C GLN A 203 18.91 10.47 12.12
N LEU A 204 18.04 11.13 12.88
CA LEU A 204 16.62 11.22 12.55
C LEU A 204 16.40 12.31 11.50
N GLN A 205 16.01 11.88 10.30
CA GLN A 205 15.75 12.74 9.16
C GLN A 205 14.27 12.70 8.77
N SER A 206 13.86 13.68 7.98
CA SER A 206 12.51 13.83 7.47
C SER A 206 12.51 14.06 5.98
N LEU A 207 11.45 13.60 5.34
CA LEU A 207 11.03 14.03 4.02
C LEU A 207 9.62 14.61 4.12
N VAL A 208 9.38 15.66 3.33
CA VAL A 208 8.07 16.30 3.25
C VAL A 208 7.71 16.52 1.79
N LEU A 209 6.57 15.97 1.38
CA LEU A 209 5.97 16.29 0.09
C LEU A 209 5.09 17.52 0.27
N LEU A 210 5.39 18.55 -0.51
CA LEU A 210 4.66 19.81 -0.52
C LEU A 210 3.91 19.96 -1.83
N SER A 211 2.72 20.55 -1.77
CA SER A 211 1.98 20.97 -2.95
C SER A 211 1.65 22.45 -2.90
N GLN A 212 1.67 23.09 -4.07
CA GLN A 212 1.24 24.47 -4.21
C GLN A 212 -0.27 24.48 -4.40
N THR A 213 -1.01 24.73 -3.32
CA THR A 213 -2.47 24.80 -3.37
C THR A 213 -2.99 26.05 -2.70
N ASN A 214 -4.14 26.53 -3.18
CA ASN A 214 -4.87 27.64 -2.55
C ASN A 214 -6.22 27.16 -2.05
N ARG A 215 -6.23 26.03 -1.32
CA ARG A 215 -7.46 25.32 -0.91
C ARG A 215 -8.23 26.02 0.21
N GLY A 216 -7.70 27.12 0.75
CA GLY A 216 -8.31 27.75 1.92
C GLY A 216 -8.29 26.82 3.15
N ILE A 217 -7.31 25.92 3.21
CA ILE A 217 -7.08 25.00 4.32
C ILE A 217 -6.00 25.59 5.22
N LEU A 218 -6.04 25.25 6.50
CA LEU A 218 -4.98 25.50 7.45
C LEU A 218 -4.28 24.17 7.72
N VAL A 219 -2.98 24.14 7.42
CA VAL A 219 -2.13 22.95 7.57
C VAL A 219 -1.22 23.13 8.79
N GLU A 220 -1.15 22.09 9.61
CA GLU A 220 -0.24 21.98 10.75
C GLU A 220 0.59 20.72 10.59
N VAL A 221 1.91 20.84 10.77
CA VAL A 221 2.86 19.73 10.68
C VAL A 221 3.52 19.54 12.03
N GLU A 222 3.34 18.34 12.58
CA GLU A 222 4.12 17.88 13.73
C GLU A 222 5.15 16.86 13.27
N VAL A 223 6.34 16.94 13.86
CA VAL A 223 7.51 16.17 13.43
C VAL A 223 8.16 15.58 14.66
N ALA A 224 8.36 14.26 14.63
CA ALA A 224 9.09 13.52 15.65
C ALA A 224 8.59 13.78 17.10
N THR A 225 7.28 13.88 17.30
CA THR A 225 6.68 14.01 18.63
C THR A 225 6.55 12.64 19.29
N GLU A 226 6.88 12.51 20.57
CA GLU A 226 6.70 11.25 21.29
C GLU A 226 5.25 10.77 21.19
N ALA A 227 5.03 9.47 20.97
CA ALA A 227 3.69 8.91 20.73
C ALA A 227 2.70 9.25 21.85
N THR A 228 3.14 9.30 23.11
CA THR A 228 2.31 9.66 24.26
C THR A 228 1.82 11.12 24.18
N GLU A 229 2.73 12.04 23.90
CA GLU A 229 2.44 13.47 23.71
C GLU A 229 1.57 13.68 22.47
N TYR A 230 1.84 12.97 21.38
CA TYR A 230 1.08 13.06 20.14
C TYR A 230 -0.39 12.70 20.35
N VAL A 231 -0.71 11.69 21.17
CA VAL A 231 -2.10 11.35 21.50
C VAL A 231 -2.82 12.50 22.20
N HIS A 232 -2.15 13.18 23.14
CA HIS A 232 -2.70 14.37 23.81
C HIS A 232 -2.88 15.55 22.86
N LEU A 233 -1.90 15.78 21.98
CA LEU A 233 -1.97 16.79 20.93
C LEU A 233 -3.16 16.54 20.00
N LEU A 234 -3.30 15.31 19.50
CA LEU A 234 -4.37 14.91 18.60
C LEU A 234 -5.75 15.09 19.23
N ALA A 235 -5.90 14.77 20.51
CA ALA A 235 -7.15 15.00 21.25
C ALA A 235 -7.53 16.50 21.31
N ARG A 236 -6.55 17.41 21.43
CA ARG A 236 -6.77 18.85 21.37
C ARG A 236 -7.11 19.30 19.94
N ARG A 237 -6.36 18.85 18.94
CA ARG A 237 -6.55 19.23 17.53
C ARG A 237 -7.89 18.77 16.96
N ARG A 238 -8.38 17.60 17.36
CA ARG A 238 -9.74 17.12 17.02
C ARG A 238 -10.84 18.06 17.52
N LYS A 239 -10.70 18.66 18.71
CA LYS A 239 -11.65 19.68 19.22
C LYS A 239 -11.67 20.94 18.36
N CYS A 240 -10.56 21.24 17.71
CA CYS A 240 -10.41 22.34 16.78
C CYS A 240 -10.76 21.96 15.33
N ALA A 241 -11.37 20.79 15.09
CA ALA A 241 -11.76 20.26 13.78
C ALA A 241 -10.61 19.93 12.81
N PHE A 242 -9.39 19.77 13.31
CA PHE A 242 -8.30 19.23 12.50
C PHE A 242 -8.51 17.74 12.22
N GLN A 243 -8.06 17.32 11.04
CA GLN A 243 -8.09 15.94 10.58
C GLN A 243 -6.67 15.52 10.19
N VAL A 244 -6.29 14.29 10.49
CA VAL A 244 -4.97 13.74 10.12
C VAL A 244 -5.04 13.30 8.67
N VAL A 245 -4.11 13.80 7.86
CA VAL A 245 -4.05 13.55 6.41
C VAL A 245 -2.85 12.68 6.05
N SER A 246 -1.76 12.82 6.80
CA SER A 246 -0.62 11.91 6.74
C SER A 246 -0.04 11.68 8.13
N GLN A 247 0.44 10.47 8.39
CA GLN A 247 0.98 10.04 9.67
C GLN A 247 2.06 8.96 9.48
N CYS A 248 3.26 9.25 9.94
CA CYS A 248 4.39 8.32 10.01
C CYS A 248 4.77 8.05 11.46
N VAL A 249 5.19 6.81 11.73
CA VAL A 249 5.74 6.39 13.03
C VAL A 249 7.14 5.83 12.81
N THR A 250 8.09 6.31 13.59
CA THR A 250 9.51 5.93 13.52
C THR A 250 10.00 5.57 14.91
N GLN A 251 10.67 4.43 15.05
CA GLN A 251 11.38 4.09 16.28
C GLN A 251 12.79 4.69 16.25
N TRP A 252 13.15 5.50 17.24
CA TRP A 252 14.49 6.10 17.33
C TRP A 252 14.91 6.20 18.79
N GLU A 253 16.13 5.75 19.10
CA GLU A 253 16.70 5.72 20.46
C GLU A 253 15.80 5.04 21.52
N GLY A 254 14.99 4.06 21.11
CA GLY A 254 14.07 3.33 22.00
C GLY A 254 12.69 3.99 22.14
N GLU A 255 12.52 5.19 21.61
CA GLU A 255 11.26 5.94 21.63
C GLU A 255 10.46 5.76 20.35
N LEU A 256 9.13 5.83 20.47
CA LEU A 256 8.23 5.87 19.33
C LEU A 256 7.86 7.32 19.03
N LEU A 257 8.29 7.79 17.87
CA LEU A 257 8.09 9.16 17.42
C LEU A 257 7.06 9.18 16.29
N VAL A 258 6.16 10.16 16.35
CA VAL A 258 5.10 10.36 15.39
C VAL A 258 5.30 11.69 14.68
N SER A 259 5.24 11.63 13.34
CA SER A 259 5.21 12.80 12.48
C SER A 259 3.89 12.80 11.73
N ALA A 260 3.19 13.93 11.68
CA ALA A 260 1.87 14.02 11.08
C ALA A 260 1.60 15.35 10.39
N VAL A 261 0.86 15.28 9.29
CA VAL A 261 0.21 16.43 8.65
C VAL A 261 -1.25 16.43 9.04
N MET A 262 -1.71 17.57 9.56
CA MET A 262 -3.09 17.80 9.94
C MET A 262 -3.67 18.98 9.18
N GLU A 263 -4.92 18.84 8.76
CA GLU A 263 -5.62 19.85 7.97
C GLU A 263 -6.94 20.28 8.62
N ARG A 264 -7.31 21.55 8.41
CA ARG A 264 -8.61 22.10 8.78
C ARG A 264 -9.08 23.13 7.77
N ASP A 265 -10.35 23.08 7.37
CA ASP A 265 -10.96 24.14 6.57
C ASP A 265 -10.92 25.50 7.30
N LYS A 266 -10.46 26.57 6.64
CA LYS A 266 -10.46 27.93 7.23
C LYS A 266 -11.89 28.40 7.55
N SER A 267 -12.90 27.91 6.83
CA SER A 267 -14.32 28.22 7.03
C SER A 267 -14.95 27.50 8.22
N SER A 268 -14.36 26.41 8.71
CA SER A 268 -14.93 25.60 9.80
C SER A 268 -14.61 26.11 11.20
N SER A 269 -14.34 27.41 11.34
CA SER A 269 -14.07 28.01 12.65
C SER A 269 -15.26 27.71 13.58
N PRO A 270 -15.04 27.18 14.80
CA PRO A 270 -16.14 26.97 15.72
C PRO A 270 -16.75 28.34 16.00
N ALA A 271 -18.01 28.52 15.60
CA ALA A 271 -18.79 29.68 15.98
C ALA A 271 -18.84 29.69 17.52
N LEU A 272 -18.04 30.55 18.14
CA LEU A 272 -18.27 30.98 19.51
C LEU A 272 -19.63 31.70 19.50
N SER A 273 -20.68 30.97 19.83
CA SER A 273 -22.01 31.51 20.04
C SER A 273 -21.94 32.59 21.12
N PRO A 274 -22.39 33.83 20.86
CA PRO A 274 -22.39 34.90 21.84
C PRO A 274 -23.60 34.74 22.78
N SER A 275 -23.52 33.81 23.72
CA SER A 275 -24.37 33.72 24.92
C SER A 275 -23.73 32.65 25.82
N THR A 276 -23.04 32.96 26.90
CA THR A 276 -23.59 33.57 28.11
C THR A 276 -22.38 34.03 28.94
N ARG A 277 -22.36 35.30 29.37
CA ARG A 277 -21.44 35.74 30.43
C ARG A 277 -21.81 35.00 31.71
N GLN A 278 -21.04 33.99 32.08
CA GLN A 278 -20.82 33.62 33.47
C GLN A 278 -19.32 33.38 33.65
N GLN A 279 -18.77 34.10 34.61
CA GLN A 279 -17.40 33.96 35.07
C GLN A 279 -17.18 32.53 35.51
N ASP A 280 -16.19 31.86 34.93
CA ASP A 280 -15.29 30.99 35.68
C ASP A 280 -13.93 30.96 34.98
N SER A 281 -12.93 31.36 35.76
CA SER A 281 -11.54 31.47 35.42
C SER A 281 -10.88 30.09 35.39
N SER A 282 -10.46 29.63 34.21
CA SER A 282 -9.22 28.86 33.94
C SER A 282 -9.34 28.09 32.62
N CYS A 283 -8.90 28.70 31.54
CA CYS A 283 -8.45 27.98 30.34
C CYS A 283 -7.27 28.75 29.77
N GLU A 284 -6.08 28.15 29.91
CA GLU A 284 -4.83 28.65 29.38
C GLU A 284 -4.90 28.78 27.86
N GLU A 285 -4.29 29.87 27.39
CA GLU A 285 -4.37 30.41 26.04
C GLU A 285 -3.67 29.52 25.00
N CYS A 286 -4.29 29.36 23.82
CA CYS A 286 -3.57 28.97 22.61
C CYS A 286 -2.71 30.16 22.14
N PRO A 287 -1.37 30.04 22.03
CA PRO A 287 -0.58 31.15 21.51
C PRO A 287 -0.64 31.17 19.99
N GLN A 288 -1.48 32.07 19.44
CA GLN A 288 -1.20 32.67 18.14
C GLN A 288 -0.14 33.75 18.35
N ARG A 289 1.11 33.51 17.94
CA ARG A 289 2.12 34.56 17.80
C ARG A 289 2.54 34.69 16.35
N SER A 290 1.97 35.69 15.70
CA SER A 290 2.57 36.38 14.57
C SER A 290 3.74 37.25 15.08
N VAL A 291 4.91 37.11 14.47
CA VAL A 291 6.10 37.91 14.79
C VAL A 291 6.26 39.01 13.74
N PRO A 292 6.31 40.30 14.12
CA PRO A 292 6.96 41.32 13.32
C PRO A 292 8.43 41.47 13.76
N VAL A 293 9.36 41.40 12.81
CA VAL A 293 10.78 41.67 13.05
C VAL A 293 11.07 43.14 12.77
N THR A 294 11.45 43.87 13.81
CA THR A 294 12.21 45.13 13.72
C THR A 294 13.68 44.85 14.04
N ALA A 295 14.55 45.45 13.23
CA ALA A 295 15.99 45.31 13.28
C ALA A 295 16.62 45.99 14.51
N SER A 296 17.70 45.41 15.04
CA SER A 296 18.86 46.16 15.56
C SER A 296 20.11 45.28 15.72
N SER A 297 21.10 45.61 14.88
CA SER A 297 22.55 45.72 15.08
C SER A 297 23.33 45.02 16.21
N SER A 298 24.55 44.61 15.79
CA SER A 298 25.82 44.43 16.54
C SER A 298 25.98 43.10 17.28
N SER A 299 27.11 42.40 17.30
CA SER A 299 28.51 42.74 17.02
C SER A 299 29.33 41.45 16.73
N SER A 300 30.52 41.66 16.18
CA SER A 300 31.58 40.74 15.75
C SER A 300 32.15 39.80 16.83
N CYS A 301 32.75 38.66 16.42
CA CYS A 301 34.20 38.36 16.52
C CYS A 301 34.56 36.92 16.09
N HIS A 302 35.63 36.80 15.29
CA HIS A 302 36.67 35.75 15.13
C HIS A 302 36.36 34.26 15.44
N ALA A 303 36.48 33.29 14.51
CA ALA A 303 37.66 32.75 13.78
C ALA A 303 38.55 31.76 14.60
N VAL A 304 39.14 30.79 13.87
CA VAL A 304 40.10 29.69 14.23
C VAL A 304 39.41 28.33 14.46
N SER A 305 39.51 27.25 13.67
CA SER A 305 40.52 26.58 12.81
C SER A 305 41.35 25.46 13.50
N HIS A 306 41.40 24.29 12.83
CA HIS A 306 42.37 23.17 12.93
C HIS A 306 42.35 22.30 14.22
N ARG A 307 42.60 20.98 14.25
CA ARG A 307 42.96 19.89 13.30
C ARG A 307 43.09 18.58 14.12
N LEU A 308 43.11 17.43 13.42
CA LEU A 308 43.86 16.18 13.68
C LEU A 308 43.27 15.04 14.56
N PHE A 309 43.22 13.87 13.89
CA PHE A 309 43.25 12.48 14.39
C PHE A 309 44.45 12.19 15.33
N PRO A 310 44.45 11.06 16.08
CA PRO A 310 45.08 9.83 15.55
C PRO A 310 44.36 8.50 15.87
N GLN A 311 44.79 7.48 15.12
CA GLN A 311 44.51 6.04 15.21
C GLN A 311 45.22 5.35 16.40
N SER A 312 44.69 4.19 16.83
CA SER A 312 45.40 2.92 17.19
C SER A 312 44.42 2.02 17.99
N SER A 313 43.98 0.85 17.52
CA SER A 313 44.63 -0.48 17.37
C SER A 313 44.40 -1.44 18.55
N ASP A 314 44.19 -2.72 18.18
CA ASP A 314 44.36 -3.98 18.94
C ASP A 314 43.29 -4.37 20.00
N ALA A 315 42.44 -5.37 19.75
CA ALA A 315 42.66 -6.83 19.70
C ALA A 315 42.75 -7.50 21.09
N SER A 316 41.72 -8.29 21.46
CA SER A 316 41.84 -9.73 21.78
C SER A 316 40.68 -10.27 22.64
N GLN A 317 40.21 -11.48 22.24
CA GLN A 317 39.71 -12.61 23.06
C GLN A 317 38.48 -12.39 23.95
N ALA A 318 37.63 -13.38 24.25
CA ALA A 318 37.26 -14.70 23.76
C ALA A 318 36.14 -15.09 24.75
N CYS A 319 34.98 -15.52 24.28
CA CYS A 319 34.04 -16.25 25.13
C CYS A 319 33.21 -17.20 24.26
N THR A 320 33.32 -18.47 24.62
CA THR A 320 32.68 -19.65 24.04
C THR A 320 31.27 -19.90 24.61
N SER A 321 30.55 -20.83 23.97
CA SER A 321 29.25 -21.46 24.31
C SER A 321 28.02 -20.71 23.79
N SER A 322 26.99 -21.30 23.17
CA SER A 322 26.69 -22.68 22.75
C SER A 322 25.50 -22.63 21.77
N GLU A 323 25.51 -23.53 20.79
CA GLU A 323 24.37 -24.18 20.10
C GLU A 323 23.05 -23.41 19.81
N LEU A 324 22.72 -23.28 18.52
CA LEU A 324 21.49 -23.87 17.94
C LEU A 324 21.55 -23.87 16.41
N LEU A 325 21.35 -25.05 15.83
CA LEU A 325 21.34 -25.33 14.40
C LEU A 325 20.18 -24.63 13.67
N CYS A 326 20.46 -23.99 12.54
CA CYS A 326 19.62 -24.16 11.35
C CYS A 326 20.43 -23.92 10.08
N GLY A 327 20.54 -24.96 9.26
CA GLY A 327 21.42 -25.03 8.09
C GLY A 327 20.93 -24.16 6.94
N ARG A 328 21.84 -23.35 6.37
CA ARG A 328 21.68 -22.75 5.05
C ARG A 328 22.11 -23.75 3.99
N LEU A 329 21.24 -24.08 3.05
CA LEU A 329 21.62 -24.78 1.82
C LEU A 329 21.62 -23.82 0.63
N LYS A 330 22.78 -23.74 -0.03
CA LYS A 330 22.97 -23.12 -1.34
C LYS A 330 22.42 -24.07 -2.40
N GLY A 331 21.38 -23.66 -3.12
CA GLY A 331 20.90 -24.36 -4.31
C GLY A 331 21.53 -23.79 -5.58
N SER A 332 22.18 -24.65 -6.37
CA SER A 332 22.70 -24.36 -7.71
C SER A 332 21.59 -24.59 -8.74
N LEU A 333 21.32 -23.61 -9.60
CA LEU A 333 20.42 -23.73 -10.76
C LEU A 333 21.20 -24.29 -11.96
N VAL A 334 20.70 -25.37 -12.56
CA VAL A 334 21.17 -25.89 -13.85
C VAL A 334 20.01 -25.78 -14.83
N TYR A 335 20.21 -25.08 -15.94
CA TYR A 335 19.27 -24.96 -17.05
C TYR A 335 19.72 -25.88 -18.21
N GLU A 336 18.83 -26.75 -18.68
CA GLU A 336 18.92 -27.37 -20.00
C GLU A 336 17.68 -26.97 -20.81
N ALA A 337 17.91 -26.50 -22.04
CA ALA A 337 16.87 -26.08 -22.98
C ALA A 337 16.66 -27.15 -24.05
N ALA A 338 15.41 -27.44 -24.41
CA ALA A 338 15.08 -28.30 -25.55
C ALA A 338 14.04 -27.64 -26.48
N TRP A 339 14.34 -27.75 -27.78
CA TRP A 339 13.63 -27.19 -28.93
C TRP A 339 12.32 -27.90 -29.29
N SER A 340 11.40 -27.17 -29.92
CA SER A 340 10.08 -27.63 -30.39
C SER A 340 10.03 -27.79 -31.93
N HIS A 341 9.21 -28.73 -32.39
CA HIS A 341 8.76 -28.84 -33.79
C HIS A 341 7.23 -28.99 -33.80
N THR A 342 6.54 -28.07 -34.48
CA THR A 342 5.09 -28.06 -34.71
C THR A 342 4.74 -28.63 -36.08
N GLN A 343 3.70 -29.45 -36.15
CA GLN A 343 2.92 -29.66 -37.38
C GLN A 343 1.42 -29.73 -37.06
N HIS A 344 0.64 -28.93 -37.79
CA HIS A 344 -0.81 -28.89 -37.82
C HIS A 344 -1.36 -29.88 -38.86
N SER A 345 -2.51 -30.50 -38.57
CA SER A 345 -3.50 -30.80 -39.61
C SER A 345 -4.91 -31.03 -39.03
N SER A 346 -5.85 -30.32 -39.63
CA SER A 346 -7.30 -30.25 -39.44
C SER A 346 -8.08 -31.49 -39.91
N GLY A 347 -9.25 -31.74 -39.32
CA GLY A 347 -10.29 -32.61 -39.89
C GLY A 347 -11.60 -32.61 -39.08
N THR A 348 -12.72 -32.35 -39.74
CA THR A 348 -14.04 -32.02 -39.17
C THR A 348 -15.07 -33.15 -39.32
N LEU A 349 -16.01 -33.23 -38.34
CA LEU A 349 -17.40 -33.78 -38.35
C LEU A 349 -17.65 -35.31 -38.26
N PRO A 350 -18.86 -35.81 -37.83
CA PRO A 350 -20.04 -35.17 -37.21
C PRO A 350 -20.65 -35.88 -35.96
N SER A 351 -21.72 -35.25 -35.46
CA SER A 351 -22.67 -35.52 -34.35
C SER A 351 -23.31 -36.90 -34.20
N VAL A 352 -23.59 -37.29 -32.94
CA VAL A 352 -24.73 -38.17 -32.57
C VAL A 352 -25.33 -37.73 -31.22
N SER A 353 -26.65 -37.54 -31.22
CA SER A 353 -27.52 -37.25 -30.07
C SER A 353 -27.86 -38.52 -29.28
N ARG A 354 -28.16 -38.39 -27.98
CA ARG A 354 -29.06 -39.32 -27.27
C ARG A 354 -29.60 -38.74 -25.96
N ASP A 355 -30.91 -38.91 -25.81
CA ASP A 355 -31.79 -38.44 -24.74
C ASP A 355 -31.70 -39.28 -23.44
N LEU A 356 -31.79 -38.55 -22.32
CA LEU A 356 -32.57 -38.70 -21.05
C LEU A 356 -32.93 -40.10 -20.49
N PRO A 357 -33.05 -40.22 -19.14
CA PRO A 357 -34.37 -39.99 -18.52
C PRO A 357 -34.40 -39.24 -17.17
N LYS A 358 -35.52 -38.51 -16.97
CA LYS A 358 -36.00 -37.84 -15.76
C LYS A 358 -36.69 -38.81 -14.77
N LYS A 359 -36.63 -38.52 -13.45
CA LYS A 359 -37.68 -38.81 -12.44
C LYS A 359 -37.66 -37.71 -11.36
N ARG A 360 -38.69 -36.83 -11.31
CA ARG A 360 -39.86 -36.78 -10.38
C ARG A 360 -39.48 -36.62 -8.90
N ARG A 361 -39.55 -35.41 -8.30
CA ARG A 361 -40.70 -34.68 -7.67
C ARG A 361 -41.43 -35.45 -6.56
N CYS A 362 -41.44 -34.87 -5.35
CA CYS A 362 -42.60 -34.82 -4.46
C CYS A 362 -42.57 -33.53 -3.62
N SER A 363 -43.75 -32.96 -3.43
CA SER A 363 -44.10 -31.64 -2.90
C SER A 363 -44.93 -31.78 -1.63
N GLY A 364 -44.92 -30.78 -0.74
CA GLY A 364 -45.87 -30.68 0.38
C GLY A 364 -45.97 -29.27 0.95
N LYS A 365 -47.11 -28.60 0.68
CA LYS A 365 -47.53 -27.25 1.12
C LYS A 365 -47.96 -27.20 2.60
N ARG A 366 -48.02 -25.98 3.19
CA ARG A 366 -49.28 -25.37 3.69
C ARG A 366 -49.10 -23.93 4.18
N ASP A 367 -49.90 -23.04 3.58
CA ASP A 367 -50.24 -21.68 4.03
C ASP A 367 -51.17 -21.68 5.24
N LYS A 368 -51.12 -20.61 6.06
CA LYS A 368 -52.28 -20.05 6.78
C LYS A 368 -52.14 -18.53 6.95
N SER A 369 -53.11 -17.83 6.37
CA SER A 369 -53.51 -16.44 6.59
C SER A 369 -54.38 -16.28 7.84
N ILE A 370 -54.28 -15.17 8.57
CA ILE A 370 -55.37 -14.59 9.37
C ILE A 370 -55.25 -13.05 9.37
N ASP A 371 -56.33 -12.40 8.93
CA ASP A 371 -56.66 -10.98 9.14
C ASP A 371 -57.58 -10.83 10.37
N PHE A 372 -57.55 -9.67 11.06
CA PHE A 372 -58.77 -8.97 11.52
C PHE A 372 -58.47 -7.52 12.00
N SER A 373 -59.03 -6.57 11.24
CA SER A 373 -59.57 -5.22 11.56
C SER A 373 -59.19 -4.42 12.83
N GLY A 374 -58.78 -3.16 12.60
CA GLY A 374 -59.61 -1.98 12.93
C GLY A 374 -59.26 -1.13 14.16
N ARG A 375 -58.77 0.10 13.94
CA ARG A 375 -59.21 1.34 14.64
C ARG A 375 -58.57 2.62 14.09
N SER A 376 -59.47 3.56 13.74
CA SER A 376 -59.44 5.03 13.91
C SER A 376 -58.22 5.85 13.47
N VAL A 377 -58.47 6.71 12.47
CA VAL A 377 -57.62 7.82 12.02
C VAL A 377 -57.88 9.07 12.87
N GLN A 378 -56.82 9.73 13.33
CA GLN A 378 -56.77 11.19 13.57
C GLN A 378 -55.49 11.75 12.93
N PRO A 379 -55.52 12.96 12.33
CA PRO A 379 -54.36 13.54 11.70
C PRO A 379 -53.53 14.30 12.74
N MET A 380 -52.25 13.95 12.87
CA MET A 380 -51.27 14.83 13.52
C MET A 380 -50.19 15.20 12.51
N ASP A 381 -50.06 16.52 12.32
CA ASP A 381 -48.91 17.19 11.75
C ASP A 381 -47.62 16.63 12.33
N THR A 382 -46.83 15.99 11.46
CA THR A 382 -45.42 15.76 11.70
C THR A 382 -44.68 16.14 10.43
N SER A 383 -44.34 17.43 10.34
CA SER A 383 -43.22 17.89 9.53
C SER A 383 -42.02 16.96 9.76
N PRO A 384 -41.40 16.40 8.71
CA PRO A 384 -40.26 15.50 8.88
C PRO A 384 -39.08 16.34 9.36
N THR A 385 -38.79 16.28 10.66
CA THR A 385 -37.48 16.65 11.18
C THR A 385 -36.47 15.72 10.51
N LEU A 386 -35.72 16.29 9.57
CA LEU A 386 -34.56 15.65 8.96
C LEU A 386 -33.73 14.99 10.06
N PRO A 387 -33.42 13.69 9.95
CA PRO A 387 -32.57 13.04 10.93
C PRO A 387 -31.25 13.80 10.95
N HIS A 388 -30.83 14.25 12.15
CA HIS A 388 -29.52 14.84 12.36
C HIS A 388 -28.48 13.92 11.70
N LYS A 389 -27.95 14.37 10.56
CA LYS A 389 -26.91 13.66 9.81
C LYS A 389 -25.73 13.54 10.77
N LYS A 390 -25.55 12.37 11.39
CA LYS A 390 -24.42 12.11 12.29
C LYS A 390 -23.17 12.49 11.50
N ARG A 391 -22.51 13.57 11.92
CA ARG A 391 -21.32 14.07 11.26
C ARG A 391 -20.28 12.96 11.34
N LEU A 392 -19.96 12.36 10.18
CA LEU A 392 -18.91 11.36 10.08
C LEU A 392 -17.62 12.01 10.58
N GLN A 393 -16.95 11.34 11.52
CA GLN A 393 -15.72 11.85 12.13
C GLN A 393 -14.53 11.18 11.46
N ALA A 394 -13.53 11.99 11.12
CA ALA A 394 -12.20 11.51 10.77
C ALA A 394 -11.64 10.66 11.92
N MET A 395 -10.96 9.57 11.57
CA MET A 395 -10.38 8.62 12.51
C MET A 395 -8.90 8.49 12.22
N SER A 396 -8.09 8.39 13.27
CA SER A 396 -6.68 8.02 13.15
C SER A 396 -6.34 7.11 14.31
N TRP A 397 -5.57 6.07 13.98
CA TRP A 397 -5.07 5.05 14.89
C TRP A 397 -3.54 5.06 14.86
N VAL A 398 -2.94 4.93 16.03
CA VAL A 398 -1.52 4.62 16.19
C VAL A 398 -1.45 3.23 16.80
N GLN A 399 -0.55 2.37 16.30
CA GLN A 399 -0.22 1.08 16.92
C GLN A 399 -1.36 0.04 16.92
N ILE A 400 -1.94 -0.24 15.75
CA ILE A 400 -2.84 -1.38 15.54
C ILE A 400 -2.07 -2.54 14.88
N THR A 401 -2.38 -3.80 15.22
CA THR A 401 -1.74 -4.95 14.56
C THR A 401 -2.22 -5.08 13.11
N PRO A 402 -1.47 -5.69 12.19
CA PRO A 402 -1.90 -5.90 10.80
C PRO A 402 -3.28 -6.58 10.68
N GLU A 403 -3.57 -7.61 11.48
CA GLU A 403 -4.84 -8.33 11.46
C GLU A 403 -6.00 -7.45 11.94
N SER A 404 -5.75 -6.71 13.03
CA SER A 404 -6.73 -5.77 13.60
C SER A 404 -6.99 -4.61 12.63
N PHE A 405 -5.97 -4.17 11.89
CA PHE A 405 -6.08 -3.15 10.87
C PHE A 405 -7.00 -3.58 9.73
N LEU A 406 -6.94 -4.83 9.27
CA LEU A 406 -7.86 -5.32 8.24
C LEU A 406 -9.32 -5.33 8.70
N ALA A 407 -9.57 -5.69 9.97
CA ALA A 407 -10.90 -5.62 10.56
C ALA A 407 -11.39 -4.16 10.65
N GLU A 408 -10.52 -3.24 11.06
CA GLU A 408 -10.82 -1.81 11.17
C GLU A 408 -11.03 -1.17 9.79
N LEU A 409 -10.23 -1.53 8.78
CA LEU A 409 -10.39 -1.08 7.40
C LEU A 409 -11.78 -1.41 6.87
N ARG A 410 -12.25 -2.64 7.07
CA ARG A 410 -13.61 -3.08 6.71
C ARG A 410 -14.69 -2.38 7.53
N ARG A 411 -14.42 -2.03 8.78
CA ARG A 411 -15.35 -1.30 9.64
C ARG A 411 -15.50 0.16 9.22
N GLN A 412 -14.40 0.83 8.86
CA GLN A 412 -14.40 2.22 8.40
C GLN A 412 -15.03 2.35 7.01
N ALA A 413 -14.77 1.39 6.12
CA ALA A 413 -15.48 1.21 4.86
C ALA A 413 -17.01 1.24 5.02
N ARG A 414 -17.55 0.47 5.98
CA ARG A 414 -18.99 0.43 6.29
C ARG A 414 -19.54 1.72 6.89
N ARG A 415 -18.66 2.63 7.31
CA ARG A 415 -19.00 3.94 7.88
C ARG A 415 -18.85 5.07 6.87
N SER A 416 -18.62 4.78 5.60
CA SER A 416 -18.36 5.79 4.56
C SER A 416 -17.13 6.63 4.89
N CYS A 417 -16.08 5.97 5.40
CA CYS A 417 -14.76 6.55 5.56
C CYS A 417 -13.78 5.86 4.61
N SER A 418 -12.98 6.64 3.89
CA SER A 418 -11.92 6.13 3.03
C SER A 418 -10.58 6.19 3.77
N LEU A 419 -9.71 5.21 3.49
CA LEU A 419 -8.33 5.22 3.97
C LEU A 419 -7.62 6.41 3.31
N GLN A 420 -7.08 7.30 4.12
CA GLN A 420 -6.39 8.50 3.68
C GLN A 420 -4.87 8.34 3.72
N ASP A 421 -4.36 7.66 4.73
CA ASP A 421 -2.95 7.33 4.84
C ASP A 421 -2.77 6.03 5.62
N VAL A 422 -1.68 5.33 5.34
CA VAL A 422 -1.30 4.09 6.01
C VAL A 422 0.21 3.96 6.04
N HIS A 423 0.72 3.59 7.20
CA HIS A 423 2.14 3.38 7.44
C HIS A 423 2.33 2.11 8.26
N PHE A 424 3.11 1.17 7.73
CA PHE A 424 3.52 -0.01 8.48
C PHE A 424 4.90 0.25 9.08
N TYR A 425 5.09 -0.17 10.32
CA TYR A 425 6.34 0.04 11.05
C TYR A 425 6.61 -1.12 11.99
N MET A 426 7.85 -1.21 12.47
CA MET A 426 8.30 -2.25 13.39
C MET A 426 8.48 -1.67 14.78
N VAL A 427 8.05 -2.41 15.81
CA VAL A 427 8.40 -2.14 17.22
C VAL A 427 8.82 -3.46 17.84
N ASP A 428 10.05 -3.53 18.33
CA ASP A 428 10.62 -4.72 18.98
C ASP A 428 10.44 -6.00 18.13
N GLY A 429 10.67 -5.88 16.82
CA GLY A 429 10.54 -7.00 15.87
C GLY A 429 9.11 -7.41 15.52
N LYS A 430 8.09 -6.67 15.99
CA LYS A 430 6.68 -6.90 15.65
C LYS A 430 6.13 -5.83 14.72
N PRO A 431 5.34 -6.20 13.71
CA PRO A 431 4.74 -5.23 12.81
C PRO A 431 3.53 -4.54 13.46
N PHE A 432 3.43 -3.25 13.24
CA PHE A 432 2.29 -2.41 13.60
C PHE A 432 1.90 -1.54 12.42
N VAL A 433 0.66 -1.05 12.46
CA VAL A 433 0.09 -0.18 11.45
C VAL A 433 -0.37 1.11 12.11
N SER A 434 -0.08 2.21 11.42
CA SER A 434 -0.63 3.54 11.63
C SER A 434 -1.57 3.82 10.46
N GLY A 435 -2.76 4.34 10.74
CA GLY A 435 -3.74 4.62 9.70
C GLY A 435 -4.57 5.85 9.99
N ALA A 436 -4.91 6.56 8.93
CA ALA A 436 -5.84 7.69 8.96
C ALA A 436 -6.98 7.46 7.97
N TRP A 437 -8.21 7.79 8.38
CA TRP A 437 -9.41 7.68 7.58
C TRP A 437 -10.19 8.98 7.62
N LEU A 438 -10.64 9.42 6.46
CA LEU A 438 -11.47 10.60 6.30
C LEU A 438 -12.86 10.21 5.80
N PRO A 439 -13.93 10.94 6.19
CA PRO A 439 -15.25 10.77 5.60
C PRO A 439 -15.16 10.92 4.07
N SER A 440 -15.74 9.97 3.34
CA SER A 440 -15.75 10.00 1.88
C SER A 440 -17.00 9.32 1.34
N ASP A 441 -17.58 9.92 0.31
CA ASP A 441 -18.68 9.35 -0.45
C ASP A 441 -18.21 8.27 -1.44
N GLN A 442 -16.90 8.11 -1.62
CA GLN A 442 -16.32 7.11 -2.52
C GLN A 442 -15.87 5.86 -1.75
N PRO A 443 -16.20 4.66 -2.27
CA PRO A 443 -15.92 3.42 -1.59
C PRO A 443 -14.43 3.10 -1.62
N ASN A 444 -13.94 2.59 -0.49
CA ASN A 444 -12.91 1.58 -0.22
C ASN A 444 -11.70 1.45 -1.15
N CYS A 445 -10.56 1.12 -0.56
CA CYS A 445 -9.41 0.62 -1.29
C CYS A 445 -9.47 -0.91 -1.46
N TYR A 446 -9.01 -1.43 -2.61
CA TYR A 446 -8.56 -2.81 -2.69
C TYR A 446 -7.23 -2.92 -1.96
N HIS A 447 -6.98 -4.04 -1.28
CA HIS A 447 -5.71 -4.26 -0.61
C HIS A 447 -5.24 -5.70 -0.73
N ARG A 448 -3.93 -5.88 -0.68
CA ARG A 448 -3.26 -7.17 -0.47
C ARG A 448 -2.14 -6.94 0.54
N THR A 449 -1.99 -7.86 1.49
CA THR A 449 -0.97 -7.83 2.54
C THR A 449 -0.22 -9.16 2.55
N GLY A 450 0.92 -9.23 3.25
CA GLY A 450 1.74 -10.45 3.30
C GLY A 450 2.44 -10.77 1.99
N LEU A 451 2.61 -9.77 1.10
CA LEU A 451 3.23 -10.00 -0.20
C LEU A 451 4.76 -9.99 -0.06
N SER A 452 5.43 -11.09 -0.40
CA SER A 452 6.86 -11.01 -0.65
C SER A 452 7.13 -10.19 -1.91
N ARG A 453 8.39 -9.95 -2.24
CA ARG A 453 8.76 -9.34 -3.53
C ARG A 453 8.20 -10.11 -4.74
N PHE A 454 8.02 -11.42 -4.60
CA PHE A 454 7.58 -12.29 -5.68
C PHE A 454 6.07 -12.24 -5.89
N GLY A 455 5.28 -12.08 -4.82
CA GLY A 455 3.85 -11.77 -4.94
C GLY A 455 3.56 -10.30 -5.28
N LEU A 456 4.43 -9.37 -4.84
CA LEU A 456 4.24 -7.93 -5.03
C LEU A 456 4.26 -7.51 -6.50
N LEU A 457 5.33 -7.84 -7.22
CA LEU A 457 5.54 -7.33 -8.57
C LEU A 457 4.47 -7.81 -9.57
N PRO A 458 4.05 -9.09 -9.57
CA PRO A 458 2.90 -9.54 -10.36
C PRO A 458 1.61 -8.83 -9.96
N ALA A 459 1.33 -8.68 -8.66
CA ALA A 459 0.12 -7.99 -8.22
C ALA A 459 0.07 -6.52 -8.70
N LEU A 460 1.21 -5.83 -8.71
CA LEU A 460 1.32 -4.49 -9.28
C LEU A 460 1.15 -4.49 -10.80
N ALA A 461 1.75 -5.45 -11.51
CA ALA A 461 1.64 -5.56 -12.96
C ALA A 461 0.19 -5.87 -13.40
N GLU A 462 -0.50 -6.76 -12.71
CA GLU A 462 -1.91 -7.10 -12.92
C GLU A 462 -2.80 -5.86 -12.72
N ALA A 463 -2.63 -5.14 -11.61
CA ALA A 463 -3.37 -3.91 -11.34
C ALA A 463 -3.08 -2.83 -12.40
N ALA A 464 -1.81 -2.67 -12.79
CA ALA A 464 -1.40 -1.70 -13.79
C ALA A 464 -1.96 -2.01 -15.18
N ALA A 465 -2.02 -3.30 -15.57
CA ALA A 465 -2.66 -3.74 -16.81
C ALA A 465 -4.18 -3.45 -16.83
N ALA A 466 -4.81 -3.40 -15.66
CA ALA A 466 -6.22 -3.01 -15.51
C ALA A 466 -6.43 -1.51 -15.26
N ASN A 467 -5.38 -0.68 -15.32
CA ASN A 467 -5.39 0.74 -14.96
C ASN A 467 -5.95 1.00 -13.55
N VAL A 468 -5.70 0.09 -12.62
CA VAL A 468 -6.07 0.23 -11.21
C VAL A 468 -4.94 0.94 -10.48
N HIS A 469 -5.18 2.18 -10.08
CA HIS A 469 -4.16 3.05 -9.49
C HIS A 469 -3.80 2.63 -8.06
N LEU A 470 -2.50 2.51 -7.79
CA LEU A 470 -1.96 2.28 -6.46
C LEU A 470 -1.98 3.59 -5.66
N ARG A 471 -2.43 3.53 -4.40
CA ARG A 471 -2.38 4.65 -3.45
C ARG A 471 -1.19 4.53 -2.50
N PHE A 472 -0.99 3.35 -1.93
CA PHE A 472 0.00 3.13 -0.89
C PHE A 472 0.72 1.79 -1.09
N ILE A 473 2.02 1.77 -0.77
CA ILE A 473 2.83 0.56 -0.71
C ILE A 473 3.75 0.61 0.50
N CYS A 474 3.39 -0.14 1.55
CA CYS A 474 4.14 -0.19 2.78
C CYS A 474 4.95 -1.49 2.85
N GLN A 475 6.08 -1.44 3.56
CA GLN A 475 6.93 -2.59 3.81
C GLN A 475 6.98 -2.88 5.30
N TYR A 476 7.01 -4.16 5.67
CA TYR A 476 7.13 -4.59 7.06
C TYR A 476 7.79 -5.97 7.14
N VAL A 477 8.18 -6.38 8.35
CA VAL A 477 8.71 -7.72 8.59
C VAL A 477 7.69 -8.55 9.34
N GLU A 478 7.44 -9.75 8.85
CA GLU A 478 6.54 -10.72 9.46
C GLU A 478 7.26 -12.07 9.46
N GLU A 479 7.39 -12.68 10.64
CA GLU A 479 8.10 -13.96 10.81
C GLU A 479 9.53 -13.98 10.21
N GLY A 480 10.22 -12.83 10.21
CA GLY A 480 11.56 -12.67 9.65
C GLY A 480 11.61 -12.53 8.12
N ALA A 481 10.46 -12.58 7.45
CA ALA A 481 10.31 -12.33 6.02
C ALA A 481 9.92 -10.87 5.76
N LEU A 482 10.44 -10.34 4.65
CA LEU A 482 10.10 -8.99 4.19
C LEU A 482 8.79 -9.04 3.40
N CYS A 483 7.76 -8.42 3.95
CA CYS A 483 6.41 -8.38 3.41
C CYS A 483 6.04 -6.97 2.95
N HIS A 484 5.06 -6.89 2.05
CA HIS A 484 4.49 -5.66 1.55
C HIS A 484 2.98 -5.66 1.72
N ALA A 485 2.46 -4.47 2.00
CA ALA A 485 1.05 -4.16 2.00
C ALA A 485 0.79 -3.11 0.92
N VAL A 486 -0.12 -3.41 0.00
CA VAL A 486 -0.45 -2.56 -1.14
C VAL A 486 -1.93 -2.24 -1.11
N PHE A 487 -2.25 -0.99 -1.45
CA PHE A 487 -3.60 -0.44 -1.39
C PHE A 487 -3.88 0.32 -2.68
N TRP A 488 -4.91 -0.07 -3.41
CA TRP A 488 -5.32 0.55 -4.67
C TRP A 488 -6.62 1.32 -4.52
N GLU A 489 -6.83 2.30 -5.39
CA GLU A 489 -8.13 2.96 -5.56
C GLU A 489 -9.18 1.94 -6.02
N ALA A 490 -10.38 1.98 -5.44
CA ALA A 490 -11.48 1.24 -6.05
C ALA A 490 -11.90 1.95 -7.33
N VAL A 491 -11.80 1.23 -8.44
CA VAL A 491 -12.42 1.66 -9.69
C VAL A 491 -13.93 1.61 -9.47
N LYS A 492 -14.61 2.74 -9.67
CA LYS A 492 -16.07 2.72 -9.80
C LYS A 492 -16.37 1.90 -11.05
N GLU A 493 -16.96 0.72 -10.90
CA GLU A 493 -17.65 0.08 -12.01
C GLU A 493 -18.68 1.10 -12.54
N VAL A 494 -18.49 1.51 -13.80
CA VAL A 494 -19.34 2.49 -14.49
C VAL A 494 -20.61 1.82 -14.98
#